data_AF-A0A3D1ABW3-F1
#
_entry.id   AF-A0A3D1ABW3-F1
#
_cell.length_a   1.000
_cell.length_b   1.000
_cell.length_c   1.000
_cell.angle_alpha   90.00
_cell.angle_beta   90.00
_cell.angle_gamma   90.00
#
_symmetry.space_group_name_H-M   'P 1'
#
loop_
_entity.id
_entity.type
_entity.pdbx_description
1 polymer ?
#
loop_
_entity_poly.entity_id
_entity_poly.type
_entity_poly.pdbx_seq_one_letter_code
_entity_poly.pdbx_strand_id
1 'polypeptide(L)' 'MKKKVIRVLLTIIALILVATVVIYFIYREEKEWLAFYVACCGGVLIVNLILSVIFVNKNFKDKDSP' A
#
# COMPACT_ATOMS: atom_id res chain seq x y z
N MET A 1 14.55 10.93 -10.73
CA MET A 1 13.43 9.97 -10.90
C MET A 1 13.02 9.27 -9.58
N LYS A 2 13.96 8.95 -8.67
CA LYS A 2 13.71 8.27 -7.38
C LYS A 2 12.56 8.86 -6.53
N LYS A 3 12.52 10.19 -6.35
CA LYS A 3 11.45 10.90 -5.61
C LYS A 3 10.07 10.81 -6.27
N LYS A 4 10.02 10.66 -7.61
CA LYS A 4 8.76 10.51 -8.34
C LYS A 4 8.19 9.10 -8.18
N VAL A 5 9.04 8.07 -8.23
CA VAL A 5 8.62 6.68 -8.01
C VAL A 5 8.07 6.50 -6.59
N ILE A 6 8.77 7.01 -5.57
CA ILE A 6 8.30 6.98 -4.18
C ILE A 6 6.98 7.74 -4.02
N ARG A 7 6.84 8.92 -4.64
CA ARG A 7 5.57 9.66 -4.60
C ARG A 7 4.43 8.90 -5.26
N VAL A 8 4.64 8.35 -6.46
CA VAL A 8 3.61 7.56 -7.16
C VAL A 8 3.20 6.35 -6.33
N LEU A 9 4.15 5.67 -5.69
CA LEU A 9 3.85 4.53 -4.84
C LEU A 9 3.01 4.92 -3.61
N LEU A 10 3.34 6.04 -2.96
CA LEU A 10 2.54 6.58 -1.87
C LEU A 10 1.13 6.96 -2.32
N THR A 11 0.97 7.54 -3.52
CA THR A 11 -0.34 7.85 -4.09
C THR A 11 -1.16 6.58 -4.31
N ILE A 12 -0.54 5.51 -4.81
CA ILE A 12 -1.20 4.21 -5.02
C ILE A 12 -1.62 3.60 -3.68
N ILE A 13 -0.77 3.65 -2.65
CA ILE A 13 -1.13 3.18 -1.29
C ILE A 13 -2.32 3.95 -0.74
N ALA A 14 -2.34 5.27 -0.88
CA ALA A 14 -3.45 6.11 -0.43
C ALA A 14 -4.76 5.79 -1.17
N LEU A 15 -4.68 5.59 -2.50
CA LEU A 15 -5.83 5.17 -3.31
C LEU A 15 -6.37 3.80 -2.88
N ILE A 16 -5.49 2.83 -2.62
CA ILE A 16 -5.87 1.50 -2.14
C ILE A 16 -6.56 1.59 -0.77
N LEU A 17 -6.00 2.38 0.16
CA LEU A 17 -6.62 2.61 1.48
C LEU A 17 -8.03 3.20 1.35
N VAL A 18 -8.21 4.25 0.54
CA VAL A 18 -9.52 4.87 0.33
C VAL A 18 -10.48 3.88 -0.32
N ALA A 19 -10.04 3.14 -1.35
CA ALA A 19 -10.86 2.13 -2.00
C ALA A 19 -11.27 1.00 -1.03
N THR A 20 -10.34 0.51 -0.21
CA THR A 20 -10.63 -0.51 0.82
C THR A 20 -11.63 0.02 1.84
N VAL A 21 -11.52 1.27 2.29
CA VAL A 21 -12.49 1.87 3.22
C VAL A 21 -13.86 2.00 2.59
N VAL A 22 -13.95 2.46 1.34
CA VAL A 22 -15.21 2.57 0.59
C VAL A 22 -15.86 1.21 0.40
N ILE A 23 -15.09 0.21 -0.05
CA ILE A 23 -15.57 -1.17 -0.22
C ILE A 23 -16.00 -1.74 1.13
N TYR A 24 -15.25 -1.53 2.20
CA TYR A 24 -15.61 -1.97 3.55
C TYR A 24 -16.92 -1.34 4.00
N PHE A 25 -17.13 -0.05 3.72
CA PHE A 25 -18.36 0.65 4.07
C PHE A 25 -19.57 0.11 3.30
N ILE A 26 -19.40 -0.20 2.00
CA ILE A 26 -20.43 -0.79 1.14
C ILE A 26 -20.74 -2.23 1.56
N TYR A 27 -19.71 -3.06 1.79
CA TYR A 27 -19.87 -4.48 2.13
C TYR A 27 -20.30 -4.73 3.58
N ARG A 28 -20.17 -3.72 4.47
CA ARG A 28 -20.60 -3.79 5.87
C ARG A 28 -22.09 -4.14 6.01
N GLU A 29 -22.93 -3.77 5.05
CA GLU A 29 -24.36 -4.09 5.10
C GLU A 29 -24.68 -5.52 4.66
N GLU A 30 -23.85 -6.16 3.83
CA GLU A 30 -24.22 -7.45 3.24
C GLU A 30 -23.46 -8.65 3.81
N LYS A 31 -22.13 -8.58 3.98
CA LYS A 31 -21.30 -9.75 4.35
C LYS A 31 -20.01 -9.36 5.09
N GLU A 32 -20.06 -9.44 6.41
CA GLU A 32 -18.94 -9.25 7.36
C GLU A 32 -17.67 -10.04 7.01
N TRP A 33 -17.81 -11.25 6.47
CA TRP A 33 -16.70 -12.13 6.07
C TRP A 33 -15.92 -11.61 4.86
N LEU A 34 -16.59 -10.99 3.89
CA LEU A 34 -15.95 -10.42 2.69
C LEU A 34 -15.20 -9.14 3.03
N ALA A 35 -15.76 -8.33 3.91
CA ALA A 35 -15.10 -7.12 4.40
C ALA A 35 -13.78 -7.45 5.11
N PHE A 36 -13.75 -8.50 5.93
CA PHE A 36 -12.53 -8.97 6.59
C PHE A 36 -11.51 -9.55 5.60
N TYR A 37 -11.97 -10.29 4.60
CA TYR A 37 -11.12 -10.85 3.54
C TYR A 37 -10.45 -9.75 2.71
N VAL A 38 -11.22 -8.74 2.27
CA VAL A 38 -10.69 -7.59 1.51
C VAL A 38 -9.74 -6.74 2.36
N ALA A 39 -10.05 -6.54 3.64
CA ALA A 39 -9.14 -5.83 4.56
C ALA A 39 -7.81 -6.57 4.73
N CYS A 40 -7.84 -7.89 4.89
CA CYS A 40 -6.64 -8.71 5.03
C CYS A 40 -5.82 -8.73 3.72
N CYS A 41 -6.48 -8.90 2.57
CA CYS A 41 -5.82 -8.91 1.27
C CYS A 41 -5.20 -7.54 0.93
N GLY A 42 -5.92 -6.45 1.18
CA GLY A 42 -5.41 -5.08 1.05
C GLY A 42 -4.23 -4.80 1.99
N GLY A 43 -4.33 -5.26 3.24
CA GLY A 43 -3.27 -5.12 4.25
C GLY A 43 -1.96 -5.80 3.84
N VAL A 44 -2.00 -7.05 3.39
CA VAL A 44 -0.81 -7.79 2.92
C VAL A 44 -0.17 -7.08 1.72
N LEU A 45 -0.99 -6.58 0.79
CA LEU A 45 -0.51 -5.84 -0.38
C LEU A 45 0.20 -4.55 0.01
N ILE A 46 -0.36 -3.79 0.97
CA ILE A 46 0.22 -2.55 1.48
C ILE A 46 1.55 -2.82 2.19
N VAL A 47 1.62 -3.84 3.05
CA VAL A 47 2.86 -4.21 3.77
C VAL A 47 3.96 -4.61 2.78
N ASN A 48 3.63 -5.40 1.75
CA ASN A 48 4.58 -5.79 0.71
C ASN A 48 5.10 -4.57 -0.08
N LEU A 49 4.23 -3.59 -0.35
CA LEU A 49 4.61 -2.36 -1.04
C LEU A 49 5.53 -1.49 -0.17
N ILE A 50 5.22 -1.36 1.12
CA ILE A 50 6.05 -0.61 2.08
C ILE A 50 7.42 -1.28 2.25
N LEU A 51 7.47 -2.60 2.38
CA LEU A 51 8.73 -3.34 2.44
C LEU A 51 9.57 -3.11 1.18
N SER A 52 8.94 -3.15 0.00
CA SER A 52 9.60 -2.87 -1.26
C SER A 52 10.20 -1.46 -1.31
N VAL A 53 9.48 -0.45 -0.80
CA VAL A 53 9.98 0.94 -0.69
C VAL A 53 11.15 1.02 0.26
N ILE A 54 11.05 0.42 1.44
CA ILE A 54 12.12 0.45 2.45
C ILE A 54 13.36 -0.28 1.91
N PHE A 55 13.18 -1.43 1.26
CA PHE A 55 14.25 -2.21 0.66
C PHE A 55 14.95 -1.43 -0.45
N VAL A 56 14.19 -0.82 -1.37
CA VAL A 56 14.77 0.08 -2.39
C VAL A 56 15.46 1.27 -1.73
N ASN A 57 14.88 1.90 -0.71
CA ASN A 57 15.51 3.03 -0.06
C ASN A 57 16.82 2.64 0.66
N LYS A 58 16.89 1.45 1.27
CA LYS A 58 18.10 0.96 1.94
C LYS A 58 19.18 0.50 0.97
N ASN A 59 18.84 -0.25 -0.08
CA ASN A 59 19.81 -0.75 -1.07
C ASN A 59 20.37 0.37 -1.96
N PHE A 60 19.62 1.44 -2.20
CA PHE A 60 20.07 2.54 -3.06
C PHE A 60 20.64 3.74 -2.29
N LYS A 61 20.63 3.71 -0.94
CA LYS A 61 21.40 4.63 -0.09
C LYS A 61 22.91 4.37 -0.16
N ASP A 62 23.31 3.17 -0.58
CA ASP A 62 24.73 2.77 -0.70
C ASP A 62 25.41 3.33 -1.97
N LYS A 63 24.64 3.94 -2.89
CA LYS A 63 25.14 4.51 -4.16
C LYS A 63 25.18 6.05 -4.15
N ASP A 64 25.02 6.67 -2.99
CA ASP A 64 25.11 8.12 -2.77
C ASP A 64 26.12 8.38 -1.63
N SER A 65 27.30 7.78 -1.75
CA SER A 65 28.50 8.38 -1.14
C SER A 65 29.01 9.40 -2.15
N PRO A 66 29.17 10.70 -1.79
CA PRO A 66 30.15 11.53 -2.47
C PRO A 66 31.55 10.91 -2.36
#